data_AF-A0A498JR25-F1
#
_entry.id   AF-A0A498JR25-F1
#
_cell.length_a   1.000
_cell.length_b   1.000
_cell.length_c   1.000
_cell.angle_alpha   90.00
_cell.angle_beta   90.00
_cell.angle_gamma   90.00
#
_symmetry.space_group_name_H-M   'P 1'
#
loop_
_entity.id
_entity.type
_entity.pdbx_description
1 polymer ?
#
loop_
_entity_poly.entity_id
_entity_poly.type
_entity_poly.pdbx_seq_one_letter_code
_entity_poly.pdbx_strand_id
1 'polypeptide(L)' 'MVVKSWAPQVVVLKNELVGGFVTLCGWNLVLEAVVAGVSMIAWPLHAEQHMNMNVLATDMEMAFAVEQRDEEDGFVTV' A
#
# COMPACT_ATOMS: atom_id res chain seq x y z
N MET A 1 11.89 -11.06 -9.23
CA MET A 1 13.04 -10.17 -8.95
C MET A 1 12.95 -9.73 -7.50
N VAL A 2 14.07 -9.64 -6.77
CA VAL A 2 14.10 -9.16 -5.38
C VAL A 2 15.20 -8.11 -5.27
N VAL A 3 14.87 -6.94 -4.72
CA VAL A 3 15.79 -5.81 -4.50
C VAL A 3 15.87 -5.56 -3.00
N LYS A 4 17.09 -5.55 -2.43
CA LYS A 4 17.29 -5.60 -0.97
C LYS A 4 17.24 -4.25 -0.24
N SER A 5 17.34 -3.13 -0.96
CA SER A 5 17.49 -1.82 -0.32
C SER A 5 16.58 -0.77 -0.94
N TRP A 6 16.83 -0.41 -2.20
CA TRP A 6 16.02 0.59 -2.88
C TRP A 6 15.75 0.16 -4.32
N ALA A 7 14.50 0.29 -4.73
CA ALA A 7 14.06 0.09 -6.10
C ALA A 7 13.54 1.42 -6.65
N PRO A 8 13.62 1.66 -7.98
CA PRO A 8 13.05 2.85 -8.60
C PRO A 8 11.52 2.76 -8.62
N GLN A 9 10.90 2.98 -7.45
CA GLN A 9 9.48 2.71 -7.19
C GLN A 9 8.56 3.35 -8.22
N VAL A 10 8.76 4.63 -8.56
CA VAL A 10 7.97 5.34 -9.57
C VAL A 10 8.05 4.66 -10.95
N VAL A 11 9.23 4.14 -11.33
CA VAL A 11 9.41 3.41 -12.60
C VAL A 11 8.71 2.06 -12.55
N VAL A 12 8.74 1.38 -11.40
CA VAL A 12 8.04 0.12 -11.19
C VAL A 12 6.52 0.32 -11.26
N LEU A 13 5.97 1.29 -10.54
CA LEU A 13 4.52 1.56 -10.49
C LEU A 13 3.96 2.01 -11.85
N LYS A 14 4.76 2.68 -12.69
CA LYS A 14 4.36 3.07 -14.05
C LYS A 14 4.34 1.91 -15.06
N ASN A 15 4.82 0.74 -14.68
CA ASN A 15 4.85 -0.40 -15.57
C ASN A 15 3.44 -1.02 -15.68
N GLU A 16 2.90 -1.13 -16.89
CA GLU A 16 1.56 -1.67 -17.16
C GLU A 16 1.35 -3.11 -16.66
N LEU A 17 2.44 -3.86 -16.42
CA LEU A 17 2.37 -5.22 -15.86
C LEU A 17 2.21 -5.24 -14.33
N VAL A 18 2.29 -4.09 -13.65
CA VAL A 18 2.06 -3.99 -12.20
C VAL A 18 0.57 -3.79 -11.94
N GLY A 19 -0.08 -4.86 -11.47
CA GLY A 19 -1.50 -4.85 -11.15
C GLY A 19 -1.85 -4.43 -9.72
N GLY A 20 -0.87 -4.24 -8.84
CA GLY A 20 -1.13 -3.86 -7.45
C GLY A 20 0.11 -3.51 -6.63
N PHE A 21 -0.10 -2.76 -5.55
CA PHE A 21 0.95 -2.25 -4.67
C PHE A 21 0.63 -2.45 -3.18
N VAL A 22 1.45 -3.22 -2.47
CA VAL A 22 1.36 -3.33 -1.01
C VAL A 22 2.12 -2.16 -0.39
N THR A 23 1.47 -1.39 0.47
CA THR A 23 2.03 -0.14 1.01
C THR A 23 1.74 0.04 2.49
N LEU A 24 2.67 0.68 3.20
CA LEU A 24 2.47 1.15 4.57
C LEU A 24 1.63 2.43 4.65
N CYS A 25 1.06 2.89 3.54
CA CYS A 25 0.19 4.08 3.48
C CYS A 25 0.87 5.39 3.88
N GLY A 26 2.19 5.49 3.75
CA GLY A 26 2.90 6.76 3.86
C GLY A 26 2.48 7.72 2.74
N TRP A 27 2.28 9.00 3.05
CA TRP A 27 1.63 9.95 2.13
C TRP A 27 2.28 10.03 0.73
N ASN A 28 3.62 10.04 0.66
CA ASN A 28 4.33 10.05 -0.63
C ASN A 28 4.09 8.76 -1.44
N LEU A 29 4.10 7.59 -0.79
CA LEU A 29 3.87 6.30 -1.43
C LEU A 29 2.45 6.24 -2.00
N VAL A 30 1.48 6.77 -1.24
CA VAL A 30 0.08 6.88 -1.67
C VAL A 30 -0.03 7.74 -2.92
N LEU A 31 0.56 8.94 -2.92
CA LEU A 31 0.52 9.82 -4.08
C LEU A 31 1.15 9.19 -5.32
N GLU A 32 2.27 8.48 -5.18
CA GLU A 32 2.90 7.78 -6.30
C GLU A 32 1.98 6.71 -6.90
N ALA A 33 1.30 5.92 -6.07
CA ALA A 33 0.37 4.88 -6.52
C ALA A 33 -0.90 5.46 -7.15
N VAL A 34 -1.47 6.52 -6.55
CA VAL A 34 -2.65 7.23 -7.09
C VAL A 34 -2.33 7.82 -8.46
N VAL A 35 -1.18 8.49 -8.61
CA VAL A 35 -0.76 9.06 -9.91
C VAL A 35 -0.48 7.97 -10.94
N ALA A 36 0.03 6.81 -10.51
CA ALA A 36 0.25 5.67 -11.40
C ALA A 36 -1.04 4.89 -11.74
N GLY A 37 -2.15 5.13 -11.03
CA GLY A 37 -3.41 4.41 -11.22
C GLY A 37 -3.35 2.95 -10.76
N VAL A 38 -2.53 2.64 -9.75
CA VAL A 38 -2.32 1.27 -9.25
C VAL A 38 -3.12 1.06 -7.96
N SER A 39 -3.96 0.02 -7.93
CA SER A 39 -4.71 -0.39 -6.73
C SER A 39 -3.77 -0.84 -5.61
N MET A 40 -4.16 -0.57 -4.37
CA MET A 40 -3.32 -0.81 -3.20
C MET A 40 -3.84 -1.90 -2.26
N ILE A 41 -2.92 -2.59 -1.61
CA ILE A 41 -3.18 -3.33 -0.37
C ILE A 41 -2.57 -2.48 0.75
N ALA A 42 -3.43 -1.92 1.59
CA ALA A 42 -3.06 -0.94 2.60
C ALA A 42 -2.76 -1.63 3.94
N TRP A 43 -1.49 -1.59 4.35
CA TRP A 43 -1.00 -2.23 5.57
C TRP A 43 -0.23 -1.21 6.43
N PRO A 44 -0.95 -0.28 7.10
CA PRO A 44 -0.30 0.77 7.87
C PRO A 44 0.44 0.19 9.09
N LEU A 45 1.47 0.88 9.56
CA LEU A 45 2.24 0.48 10.73
C LEU A 45 2.06 1.46 11.89
N HIS A 46 2.13 2.77 11.63
CA HIS A 46 2.07 3.81 12.67
C HIS A 46 1.53 5.16 12.15
N ALA A 47 1.30 6.09 13.09
CA ALA A 47 1.08 7.51 12.81
C ALA A 47 -0.12 7.77 11.88
N GLU A 48 0.03 8.64 10.88
CA GLU A 48 -1.05 9.05 9.96
C GLU A 48 -1.45 7.95 8.96
N GLN A 49 -0.68 6.85 8.89
CA GLN A 49 -0.88 5.80 7.90
C GLN A 49 -2.25 5.13 8.02
N HIS A 50 -2.80 5.03 9.23
CA HIS A 50 -4.16 4.51 9.44
C HIS A 50 -5.23 5.46 8.90
N MET A 51 -5.03 6.78 9.02
CA MET A 51 -5.94 7.76 8.42
C MET A 51 -5.87 7.69 6.89
N ASN A 52 -4.67 7.59 6.33
CA ASN A 52 -4.49 7.43 4.89
C ASN A 52 -5.14 6.12 4.38
N MET A 53 -4.95 5.00 5.09
CA MET A 53 -5.63 3.74 4.77
C MET A 53 -7.14 3.90 4.74
N ASN A 54 -7.71 4.54 5.77
CA ASN A 54 -9.16 4.72 5.85
C ASN A 54 -9.68 5.52 4.66
N VAL A 55 -9.09 6.69 4.36
CA VAL A 55 -9.47 7.50 3.20
C VAL A 55 -9.35 6.71 1.89
N LEU A 56 -8.26 5.94 1.73
CA LEU A 56 -8.03 5.14 0.53
C LEU A 56 -9.06 4.02 0.34
N ALA A 57 -9.48 3.38 1.43
CA ALA A 57 -10.41 2.26 1.40
C ALA A 57 -11.87 2.72 1.33
N THR A 58 -12.24 3.79 2.04
CA THR A 58 -13.64 4.24 2.16
C THR A 58 -14.02 5.31 1.16
N ASP A 59 -13.16 6.30 0.94
CA ASP A 59 -13.52 7.50 0.19
C ASP A 59 -13.04 7.43 -1.26
N MET A 60 -11.87 6.82 -1.49
CA MET A 60 -11.27 6.70 -2.81
C MET A 60 -11.53 5.35 -3.48
N GLU A 61 -11.94 4.33 -2.72
CA GLU A 61 -12.13 2.94 -3.20
C GLU A 61 -10.91 2.40 -3.97
N MET A 62 -9.71 2.84 -3.56
CA MET A 62 -8.45 2.52 -4.24
C MET A 62 -7.60 1.47 -3.49
N ALA A 63 -8.03 1.07 -2.29
CA ALA A 63 -7.27 0.13 -1.47
C ALA A 63 -8.14 -0.90 -0.76
N PHE A 64 -7.60 -2.11 -0.63
CA PHE A 64 -8.07 -3.10 0.34
C PHE A 64 -7.28 -2.93 1.64
N ALA A 65 -7.98 -2.67 2.74
CA ALA A 65 -7.38 -2.50 4.06
C ALA A 65 -7.05 -3.86 4.68
N VAL A 66 -5.82 -4.01 5.14
CA VAL A 66 -5.37 -5.21 5.86
C VAL A 66 -5.88 -5.16 7.29
N GLU A 67 -6.54 -6.23 7.74
CA GLU A 67 -6.88 -6.40 9.16
C GLU A 67 -5.62 -6.62 9.99
N GLN A 68 -5.39 -5.77 10.97
CA GLN A 68 -4.31 -5.93 11.95
C GLN A 68 -4.87 -6.58 13.19
N ARG A 69 -4.52 -7.86 13.40
CA ARG A 69 -4.83 -8.58 14.63
C ARG A 69 -3.66 -8.43 15.58
N ASP A 70 -3.95 -8.31 16.88
CA ASP A 70 -2.93 -8.51 17.92
C ASP A 70 -2.48 -9.99 17.84
N GLU A 71 -1.31 -10.25 17.25
CA GLU A 71 -0.93 -11.59 16.80
C GLU A 71 -0.33 -12.48 17.91
N GLU A 72 -0.87 -13.71 18.02
CA GLU A 72 -0.14 -14.90 18.52
C GLU A 72 0.57 -15.68 17.38
N ASP A 73 0.19 -15.48 16.10
CA ASP A 73 0.49 -16.45 15.00
C ASP A 73 1.32 -15.90 13.82
N GLY A 74 1.45 -14.57 13.66
CA GLY A 74 2.28 -13.95 12.60
C GLY A 74 1.71 -13.91 11.17
N PHE A 75 0.42 -14.25 10.97
CA PHE A 75 -0.22 -14.30 9.65
C PHE A 75 -1.17 -13.14 9.39
N VAL A 76 -1.02 -12.53 8.21
CA VAL A 76 -1.83 -11.41 7.75
C VAL A 76 -2.81 -11.81 6.65
N THR A 77 -4.06 -11.36 6.81
CA THR A 77 -5.16 -11.60 5.86
C THR A 77 -5.68 -10.27 5.30
N VAL A 78 -5.96 -10.26 3.99
CA VAL A 78 -6.56 -9.14 3.24
C VAL A 78 -8.05 -9.36 3.09
#